data_AF-A0A7R9VXT6-F1
#
_entry.id   AF-A0A7R9VXT6-F1
#
_cell.length_a   1.000
_cell.length_b   1.000
_cell.length_c   1.000
_cell.angle_alpha   90.00
_cell.angle_beta   90.00
_cell.angle_gamma   90.00
#
_symmetry.space_group_name_H-M   'P 1'
#
loop_
_entity.id
_entity.type
_entity.pdbx_description
1 polymer ?
#
loop_
_entity_poly.entity_id
_entity_poly.type
_entity_poly.pdbx_seq_one_letter_code
_entity_poly.pdbx_strand_id
1 'polypeptide(L)'
;ALALLSRGLKARVTAATKSNTRSSRGHAIFVLTVETPGSLGRSIHGQFYLCDLAGSEKLKKTEAVGLRLKEASNINTSLLSLRLCIDTLANGKYKHHVPYRNSKLTRLLQNAL
;
A
#
# COMPACT_ATOMS: atom_id res chain seq x y z
N ALA A 1 -20.25 4.44 2.29
CA ALA A 1 -18.80 4.54 2.01
C ALA A 1 -18.09 5.58 2.88
N LEU A 2 -18.51 6.85 2.88
CA LEU A 2 -17.82 7.93 3.61
C LEU A 2 -17.68 7.69 5.13
N ALA A 3 -18.71 7.17 5.81
CA ALA A 3 -18.63 6.86 7.24
C ALA A 3 -17.56 5.80 7.57
N LEU A 4 -17.38 4.78 6.73
CA LEU A 4 -16.34 3.76 6.88
C LEU A 4 -14.95 4.36 6.65
N LEU A 5 -14.81 5.23 5.65
CA LEU A 5 -13.58 5.98 5.40
C LEU A 5 -13.21 6.85 6.61
N SER A 6 -14.16 7.63 7.16
CA SER A 6 -13.94 8.45 8.35
C SER A 6 -13.54 7.60 9.56
N ARG A 7 -14.17 6.44 9.76
CA ARG A 7 -13.80 5.51 10.84
C ARG A 7 -12.38 4.95 10.65
N GLY A 8 -12.04 4.53 9.44
CA GLY A 8 -10.71 4.03 9.10
C GLY A 8 -9.62 5.09 9.29
N LEU A 9 -9.89 6.34 8.90
CA LEU A 9 -8.97 7.46 9.12
C LEU A 9 -8.75 7.76 10.61
N LYS A 10 -9.80 7.66 11.45
CA LYS A 10 -9.67 7.81 12.91
C LYS A 10 -8.87 6.69 13.56
N ALA A 11 -8.99 5.46 13.06
CA ALA A 11 -8.26 4.30 13.55
C ALA A 11 -6.82 4.21 13.02
N ARG A 12 -6.46 5.02 12.01
CA ARG A 12 -5.12 5.02 11.43
C ARG A 12 -4.13 5.53 12.47
N VAL A 13 -3.09 4.73 12.72
CA VAL A 13 -1.98 5.12 13.59
C VAL A 13 -1.22 6.26 12.91
N THR A 14 -1.44 7.48 13.39
CA THR A 14 -0.66 8.66 13.02
C THR A 14 0.27 9.00 14.18
N ALA A 15 1.57 9.07 13.95
CA ALA A 15 2.49 9.64 14.94
C ALA A 15 3.31 10.76 14.29
N ALA A 16 3.39 11.90 14.97
CA ALA A 16 4.10 13.08 14.50
C ALA A 16 5.62 12.86 14.56
N THR A 17 6.36 13.39 13.59
CA THR A 17 7.84 13.51 13.64
C THR A 17 8.26 14.95 13.41
N LYS A 18 9.44 15.32 13.92
CA LYS A 18 10.06 16.66 13.74
C LYS A 18 10.21 17.12 12.28
N SER A 19 10.16 16.21 11.30
CA SER A 19 10.26 16.54 9.86
C SER A 19 8.92 16.49 9.10
N ASN A 20 7.85 15.96 9.71
CA ASN A 20 6.52 15.91 9.11
C ASN A 20 5.46 15.75 10.21
N THR A 21 4.63 16.76 10.41
CA THR A 21 3.54 16.80 11.40
C THR A 21 2.48 15.73 11.16
N ARG A 22 2.43 15.18 9.94
CA ARG A 22 1.50 14.11 9.52
C ARG A 22 2.22 13.06 8.68
N SER A 23 3.25 12.41 9.23
CA SER A 23 3.82 11.24 8.55
C SER A 23 2.80 10.09 8.54
N SER A 24 2.36 9.70 7.35
CA SER A 24 1.62 8.46 7.10
C SER A 24 2.55 7.28 7.38
N ARG A 25 2.64 6.87 8.65
CA ARG A 25 3.55 5.80 9.14
C ARG A 25 3.12 4.38 8.77
N GLY A 26 2.02 4.25 8.03
CA GLY A 26 1.55 3.00 7.46
C GLY A 26 0.83 3.25 6.14
N HIS A 27 0.86 2.25 5.27
CA HIS A 27 0.10 2.24 4.03
C HIS A 27 -1.39 2.04 4.36
N ALA A 28 -2.24 2.91 3.83
CA ALA A 28 -3.68 2.75 3.87
C ALA A 28 -4.18 2.32 2.48
N ILE A 29 -4.99 1.27 2.45
CA ILE A 29 -5.61 0.74 1.24
C ILE A 29 -7.10 0.70 1.52
N PHE A 30 -7.87 1.46 0.75
CA PHE A 30 -9.32 1.42 0.78
C PHE A 30 -9.81 0.79 -0.53
N VAL A 31 -10.47 -0.36 -0.43
CA VAL A 31 -10.99 -1.08 -1.60
C VAL A 31 -12.49 -0.86 -1.68
N LEU A 32 -12.94 -0.28 -2.79
CA LEU A 32 -14.35 -0.18 -3.13
C LEU A 32 -14.67 -1.27 -4.15
N THR A 33 -15.43 -2.26 -3.72
CA THR A 33 -15.99 -3.28 -4.62
C THR A 33 -17.37 -2.83 -5.09
N VAL A 34 -17.55 -2.76 -6.40
CA VAL A 34 -18.84 -2.51 -7.05
C VAL A 34 -19.29 -3.82 -7.65
N GLU A 35 -20.42 -4.33 -7.19
CA GLU A 35 -21.07 -5.50 -7.76
C GLU A 35 -22.26 -5.06 -8.61
N THR A 36 -22.28 -5.49 -9.87
CA THR A 36 -23.38 -5.24 -10.79
C THR A 36 -23.96 -6.57 -11.24
N PRO A 37 -25.29 -6.77 -11.14
CA PRO A 37 -25.94 -7.94 -11.72
C PRO A 37 -25.70 -7.96 -13.23
N GLY A 38 -25.11 -9.04 -13.74
CA GLY A 38 -24.99 -9.31 -15.17
C GLY A 38 -26.13 -10.18 -15.67
N SER A 39 -26.15 -10.43 -16.98
CA SER A 39 -27.11 -11.35 -17.59
C SER A 39 -26.81 -12.81 -17.21
N LEU A 40 -27.85 -13.65 -17.25
CA LEU A 40 -27.74 -15.11 -17.02
C LEU A 40 -27.20 -15.50 -15.63
N GLY A 41 -27.49 -14.71 -14.59
CA GLY A 41 -27.15 -15.04 -13.20
C GLY A 41 -25.66 -14.86 -12.85
N ARG A 42 -24.87 -14.20 -13.69
CA ARG A 42 -23.48 -13.84 -13.38
C ARG A 42 -23.42 -12.42 -12.83
N SER A 43 -22.75 -12.18 -11.71
CA SER A 43 -22.44 -10.80 -11.27
C SER A 43 -21.06 -10.36 -11.76
N ILE A 44 -20.98 -9.09 -12.16
CA ILE A 44 -19.72 -8.42 -12.53
C ILE A 44 -19.21 -7.70 -11.30
N HIS A 45 -17.93 -7.90 -10.97
CA HIS A 45 -17.28 -7.24 -9.84
C HIS A 45 -16.18 -6.31 -10.35
N GLY A 46 -16.34 -5.00 -10.11
CA GLY A 46 -15.27 -4.02 -10.27
C GLY A 46 -14.65 -3.71 -8.92
N GLN A 47 -13.33 -3.60 -8.84
CA GLN A 47 -12.64 -3.18 -7.60
C GLN A 47 -11.81 -1.93 -7.86
N PHE A 48 -12.06 -0.90 -7.06
CA PHE A 48 -11.25 0.32 -7.04
C PHE A 48 -10.34 0.29 -5.81
N TYR A 49 -9.04 0.35 -6.05
CA TYR A 49 -8.03 0.40 -5.00
C TYR A 49 -7.57 1.85 -4.79
N LEU A 50 -7.97 2.44 -3.66
CA LEU A 50 -7.59 3.79 -3.26
C LEU A 50 -6.45 3.68 -2.23
N CYS A 51 -5.23 3.93 -2.68
CA CYS A 51 -4.00 3.69 -1.92
C CYS A 51 -3.35 5.00 -1.46
N ASP A 52 -3.23 5.20 -0.14
CA ASP A 52 -2.43 6.24 0.49
C ASP A 52 -1.20 5.56 1.11
N LEU A 53 -0.09 5.58 0.36
CA LEU A 53 1.14 4.93 0.75
C LEU A 53 2.01 5.86 1.61
N ALA A 54 2.70 5.27 2.57
CA ALA A 54 3.73 5.95 3.35
C ALA A 54 4.84 6.54 2.45
N GLY A 55 5.55 7.55 2.98
CA GLY A 55 6.66 8.19 2.27
C GLY A 55 7.92 7.31 2.20
N SER A 56 8.58 7.31 1.05
CA SER A 56 9.94 6.76 0.90
C SER A 56 10.96 7.83 1.32
N GLU A 57 11.49 7.72 2.53
CA GLU A 57 12.40 8.70 3.10
C GLU A 57 13.81 8.11 3.27
N LYS A 58 14.85 8.88 2.92
CA LYS A 58 16.24 8.44 3.13
C LYS A 58 16.55 8.44 4.63
N LEU A 59 16.84 7.26 5.19
CA LEU A 59 17.14 7.09 6.62
C LEU A 59 18.22 8.06 7.13
N LYS A 60 19.27 8.31 6.33
CA LYS A 60 20.36 9.25 6.66
C LYS A 60 19.88 10.70 6.90
N LYS A 61 18.72 11.10 6.38
CA LYS A 61 18.14 12.44 6.57
C LYS A 61 17.15 12.53 7.73
N THR A 62 16.72 11.40 8.30
CA THR A 62 15.60 11.36 9.24
C THR A 62 16.02 11.52 10.71
N GLU A 63 17.33 11.50 11.01
CA GLU A 63 17.90 11.45 12.38
C GLU A 63 17.19 10.44 13.31
N ALA A 64 16.52 9.44 12.71
CA ALA A 64 15.67 8.50 13.41
C ALA A 64 16.53 7.47 14.11
N VAL A 65 16.26 7.24 15.40
CA VAL A 65 16.96 6.26 16.23
C VAL A 65 15.99 5.20 16.78
N GLY A 66 16.53 4.03 17.14
CA GLY A 66 15.79 2.95 17.78
C GLY A 66 14.55 2.50 16.99
N LEU A 67 13.39 2.53 17.64
CA LEU A 67 12.11 2.10 17.05
C LEU A 67 11.77 2.86 15.77
N ARG A 68 12.12 4.15 15.70
CA ARG A 68 11.79 5.01 14.56
C ARG A 68 12.59 4.61 13.31
N LEU A 69 13.84 4.22 13.48
CA LEU A 69 14.69 3.73 12.39
C LEU A 69 14.15 2.41 11.84
N LYS A 70 13.74 1.49 12.73
CA LYS A 70 13.14 0.21 12.35
C LYS A 70 11.84 0.40 11.56
N GLU A 71 11.01 1.33 11.99
CA GLU A 71 9.76 1.69 11.30
C GLU A 71 10.03 2.24 9.89
N ALA A 72 10.93 3.22 9.76
CA ALA A 72 11.30 3.80 8.47
C ALA A 72 11.95 2.77 7.54
N SER A 73 12.76 1.85 8.09
CA SER A 73 13.30 0.71 7.34
C SER A 73 12.18 -0.16 6.77
N ASN A 74 11.20 -0.53 7.59
CA ASN A 74 10.08 -1.38 7.15
C ASN A 74 9.24 -0.71 6.05
N ILE A 75 8.98 0.60 6.17
CA ILE A 75 8.28 1.39 5.15
C ILE A 75 9.04 1.37 3.82
N ASN A 76 10.36 1.58 3.86
CA ASN A 76 11.17 1.55 2.64
C ASN A 76 11.22 0.15 2.02
N THR A 77 11.27 -0.90 2.83
CA THR A 77 11.26 -2.30 2.34
C THR A 77 9.96 -2.66 1.62
N SER A 78 8.79 -2.26 2.15
CA SER A 78 7.51 -2.52 1.50
C SER A 78 7.37 -1.75 0.18
N LEU A 79 7.78 -0.48 0.15
CA LEU A 79 7.76 0.33 -1.07
C LEU A 79 8.74 -0.18 -2.13
N LEU A 80 9.92 -0.65 -1.73
CA LEU A 80 10.87 -1.27 -2.64
C LEU A 80 10.31 -2.57 -3.23
N SER A 81 9.63 -3.38 -2.42
CA SER A 81 8.96 -4.61 -2.89
C SER A 81 7.87 -4.29 -3.91
N LEU A 82 7.11 -3.21 -3.69
CA LEU A 82 6.11 -2.71 -4.63
C LEU A 82 6.73 -2.31 -5.96
N ARG A 83 7.80 -1.51 -5.91
CA ARG A 83 8.55 -1.13 -7.11
C ARG A 83 9.05 -2.35 -7.88
N LEU A 84 9.63 -3.34 -7.19
CA LEU A 84 10.10 -4.56 -7.82
C LEU A 84 8.98 -5.33 -8.53
N CYS A 85 7.77 -5.38 -7.96
CA CYS A 85 6.62 -5.99 -8.63
C CYS A 85 6.26 -5.24 -9.91
N ILE A 86 6.14 -3.91 -9.84
CA ILE A 86 5.82 -3.05 -10.99
C ILE A 86 6.88 -3.20 -12.09
N ASP A 87 8.17 -3.11 -11.74
CA ASP A 87 9.27 -3.25 -12.68
C ASP A 87 9.27 -4.64 -13.35
N THR A 88 8.96 -5.69 -12.58
CA THR A 88 8.88 -7.06 -13.13
C THR A 88 7.72 -7.21 -14.11
N LEU A 89 6.56 -6.65 -13.80
CA LEU A 89 5.37 -6.65 -14.66
C LEU A 89 5.58 -5.84 -15.94
N ALA A 90 6.12 -4.63 -15.80
CA ALA A 90 6.34 -3.70 -16.92
C ALA A 90 7.38 -4.22 -17.93
N ASN A 91 8.40 -4.94 -17.46
CA ASN A 91 9.46 -5.45 -18.33
C ASN A 91 9.04 -6.65 -19.20
N GLY A 92 7.76 -7.06 -19.19
CA GLY A 92 7.15 -7.95 -20.20
C GLY A 92 7.69 -9.39 -20.23
N LYS A 93 8.67 -9.72 -19.39
CA LYS A 93 9.17 -11.08 -19.23
C LYS A 93 8.27 -11.81 -18.25
N TYR A 94 7.07 -12.20 -18.69
CA TYR A 94 6.17 -13.14 -18.00
C TYR A 94 6.83 -14.49 -17.63
N LYS A 95 8.10 -14.69 -18.00
CA LYS A 95 8.97 -15.79 -17.57
C LYS A 95 9.49 -15.64 -16.13
N HIS A 96 9.42 -14.46 -15.53
CA HIS A 96 9.92 -14.24 -14.16
C HIS A 96 8.77 -14.14 -13.15
N HIS A 97 8.88 -14.90 -12.07
CA HIS A 97 7.95 -14.87 -10.95
C HIS A 97 7.88 -13.47 -10.32
N VAL A 98 6.68 -12.87 -10.30
CA VAL A 98 6.45 -11.57 -9.66
C VAL A 98 6.45 -11.73 -8.13
N PRO A 99 7.30 -11.00 -7.39
CA PRO A 99 7.53 -11.26 -5.97
C PRO A 99 6.48 -10.61 -5.04
N TYR A 100 5.20 -10.85 -5.29
CA TYR A 100 4.11 -10.29 -4.48
C TYR A 100 4.22 -10.63 -2.99
N ARG A 101 4.87 -11.74 -2.65
CA ARG A 101 5.03 -12.21 -1.26
C ARG A 101 6.09 -11.47 -0.44
N ASN A 102 6.92 -10.63 -1.06
CA ASN A 102 8.03 -9.94 -0.37
C ASN A 102 7.55 -8.93 0.67
N SER A 103 6.31 -8.45 0.57
CA SER A 103 5.71 -7.59 1.58
C SER A 103 4.21 -7.82 1.72
N LYS A 104 3.63 -7.43 2.87
CA LYS A 104 2.16 -7.44 3.03
C LYS A 104 1.48 -6.49 2.04
N LEU A 105 2.12 -5.35 1.74
CA LEU A 105 1.63 -4.36 0.78
C LEU A 105 1.43 -4.98 -0.61
N THR A 106 2.47 -5.64 -1.13
CA THR A 106 2.44 -6.28 -2.45
C THR A 106 1.50 -7.47 -2.52
N ARG A 107 1.26 -8.19 -1.40
CA ARG A 107 0.24 -9.24 -1.33
C ARG A 107 -1.18 -8.68 -1.43
N LEU A 108 -1.45 -7.56 -0.75
CA LEU A 108 -2.76 -6.91 -0.78
C LEU A 108 -3.06 -6.28 -2.14
N LEU A 109 -2.04 -5.78 -2.82
CA LEU A 109 -2.15 -5.15 -4.14
C LEU A 109 -2.02 -6.13 -5.31
N GLN A 110 -1.86 -7.43 -5.06
CA GLN A 110 -1.63 -8.42 -6.11
C GLN A 110 -2.72 -8.42 -7.20
N ASN A 111 -3.98 -8.20 -6.84
CA ASN A 111 -5.09 -8.16 -7.82
C ASN A 111 -5.20 -6.81 -8.54
N ALA A 112 -4.49 -5.79 -8.07
CA ALA A 112 -4.56 -4.42 -8.57
C ALA A 112 -3.35 -4.02 -9.44
N LEU A 113 -2.30 -4.85 -9.44
CA LEU A 113 -1.02 -4.61 -10.12
C LEU A 113 -0.91 -5.45 -11.40
#